data_AF-A0AAE3H1X9-F1
#
_entry.id   AF-A0AAE3H1X9-F1
#
_cell.length_a   1.000
_cell.length_b   1.000
_cell.length_c   1.000
_cell.angle_alpha   90.00
_cell.angle_beta   90.00
_cell.angle_gamma   90.00
#
_symmetry.space_group_name_H-M   'P 1'
#
loop_
_entity.id
_entity.type
_entity.pdbx_description
1 polymer ?
#
loop_
_entity_poly.entity_id
_entity_poly.type
_entity_poly.pdbx_seq_one_letter_code
_entity_poly.pdbx_strand_id
1 'polypeptide(L)'
;MKKLLNSFILLFLLWGFGAYSFAQSFTAEVGTLFLSDKPTEQFGNLKILTGVIKKGDKIEIYAETGRKFTATITKIKGDSDDEVKLLKAGEYGFFDLTFTEDPGTGKDYLRAGYKAYSLGYKPNIASIKADAEAKVTASVNFKSTLDGKPFRGKVTYKGASYWRKGVKNLLEKPYLQLQFRAVDEPDDRNLTIQIFYPKESVAKYTAKDMEVNFSGTADGNTTNTEMYGFVNGKGNTDFSLEITKWQKISSKKAIISGKISGELKEVKLLGTPKLKHRFSDGIFENVEVEVFNEVYDLKVK
;
A
#
# COMPACT_ATOMS: atom_id res chain seq x y z
N MET A 1 76.12 12.38 -47.80
CA MET A 1 75.65 11.85 -46.50
C MET A 1 74.13 11.84 -46.50
N LYS A 2 73.56 10.67 -46.24
CA LYS A 2 72.14 10.30 -46.37
C LYS A 2 71.38 10.61 -45.08
N LYS A 3 70.12 11.04 -45.25
CA LYS A 3 68.93 10.79 -44.41
C LYS A 3 68.99 11.21 -42.93
N LEU A 4 68.17 12.21 -42.57
CA LEU A 4 67.38 12.22 -41.33
C LEU A 4 66.20 13.19 -41.50
N LEU A 5 65.19 12.68 -42.21
CA LEU A 5 63.82 13.18 -42.24
C LEU A 5 62.99 12.18 -41.42
N ASN A 6 61.98 12.68 -40.69
CA ASN A 6 60.94 11.93 -39.97
C ASN A 6 61.33 11.30 -38.62
N SER A 7 61.05 12.01 -37.51
CA SER A 7 60.58 11.41 -36.23
C SER A 7 60.12 12.48 -35.22
N PHE A 8 59.31 13.45 -35.64
CA PHE A 8 58.70 14.43 -34.72
C PHE A 8 57.16 14.38 -34.69
N ILE A 9 56.60 13.22 -35.03
CA ILE A 9 55.18 12.90 -34.89
C ILE A 9 55.13 11.52 -34.25
N LEU A 10 55.22 11.40 -32.92
CA LEU A 10 54.62 10.31 -32.13
C LEU A 10 54.98 10.37 -30.64
N LEU A 11 54.85 11.49 -29.93
CA LEU A 11 55.11 11.45 -28.48
C LEU A 11 54.29 12.43 -27.64
N PHE A 12 52.98 12.54 -27.86
CA PHE A 12 52.05 13.06 -26.83
C PHE A 12 50.60 12.55 -27.04
N LEU A 13 50.46 11.28 -27.43
CA LEU A 13 49.19 10.54 -27.53
C LEU A 13 48.91 9.68 -26.28
N LEU A 14 49.48 10.05 -25.13
CA LEU A 14 49.32 9.35 -23.84
C LEU A 14 48.62 10.22 -22.80
N TRP A 15 47.68 11.07 -23.23
CA TRP A 15 46.60 11.55 -22.37
C TRP A 15 45.37 10.68 -22.63
N GLY A 16 45.53 9.38 -22.37
CA GLY A 16 44.41 8.53 -22.04
C GLY A 16 43.84 9.00 -20.72
N PHE A 17 43.06 10.09 -20.74
CA PHE A 17 41.99 10.27 -19.78
C PHE A 17 41.08 9.06 -19.95
N GLY A 18 41.42 7.98 -19.25
CA GLY A 18 40.45 6.96 -18.91
C GLY A 18 39.30 7.73 -18.31
N ALA A 19 38.19 7.80 -19.04
CA ALA A 19 36.92 8.14 -18.49
C ALA A 19 36.68 7.10 -17.40
N TYR A 20 37.09 7.43 -16.18
CA TYR A 20 36.41 6.94 -14.99
C TYR A 20 34.99 7.45 -15.15
N SER A 21 34.18 6.67 -15.89
CA SER A 21 32.75 6.67 -15.76
C SER A 21 32.51 6.36 -14.30
N PHE A 22 32.48 7.39 -13.46
CA PHE A 22 31.85 7.29 -12.16
C PHE A 22 30.50 6.67 -12.44
N ALA A 23 30.32 5.41 -12.02
CA ALA A 23 29.04 4.74 -12.13
C ALA A 23 28.03 5.69 -11.51
N GLN A 24 27.15 6.24 -12.34
CA GLN A 24 26.20 7.25 -11.93
C GLN A 24 25.30 6.58 -10.90
N SER A 25 25.53 6.87 -9.62
CA SER A 25 24.76 6.29 -8.54
C SER A 25 23.46 7.08 -8.41
N PHE A 26 22.34 6.39 -8.57
CA PHE A 26 21.03 6.94 -8.22
C PHE A 26 20.34 6.02 -7.22
N THR A 27 19.37 6.60 -6.51
CA THR A 27 18.40 5.84 -5.72
C THR A 27 17.01 6.29 -6.13
N ALA A 28 16.10 5.37 -6.36
CA ALA A 28 14.71 5.65 -6.65
C ALA A 28 13.76 4.73 -5.89
N GLU A 29 12.49 5.12 -5.82
CA GLU A 29 11.40 4.29 -5.32
C GLU A 29 10.41 4.01 -6.45
N VAL A 30 10.01 2.75 -6.61
CA VAL A 30 9.02 2.33 -7.58
C VAL A 30 7.66 2.91 -7.22
N GLY A 31 7.02 3.59 -8.16
CA GLY A 31 5.65 4.07 -8.03
C GLY A 31 4.64 3.06 -8.57
N THR A 32 3.53 3.55 -9.11
CA THR A 32 2.55 2.71 -9.78
C THR A 32 3.16 2.18 -11.08
N LEU A 33 3.08 0.87 -11.26
CA LEU A 33 3.47 0.18 -12.48
C LEU A 33 2.24 -0.46 -13.11
N PHE A 34 2.22 -0.46 -14.43
CA PHE A 34 1.16 -0.99 -15.26
C PHE A 34 1.73 -2.07 -16.16
N LEU A 35 0.97 -3.15 -16.30
CA LEU A 35 1.31 -4.26 -17.19
C LEU A 35 1.24 -3.79 -18.65
N SER A 36 2.20 -4.24 -19.44
CA SER A 36 2.15 -4.16 -20.90
C SER A 36 1.60 -5.47 -21.48
N ASP A 37 1.43 -5.51 -22.81
CA ASP A 37 1.07 -6.73 -23.55
C ASP A 37 2.14 -7.82 -23.44
N LYS A 38 3.40 -7.43 -23.16
CA LYS A 38 4.49 -8.38 -22.92
C LYS A 38 4.75 -8.52 -21.41
N PRO A 39 4.86 -9.75 -20.87
CA PRO A 39 5.05 -9.96 -19.45
C PRO A 39 6.30 -9.29 -18.85
N THR A 40 7.36 -9.14 -19.65
CA THR A 40 8.63 -8.51 -19.23
C THR A 40 8.67 -7.00 -19.47
N GLU A 41 7.60 -6.40 -19.97
CA GLU A 41 7.52 -4.95 -20.17
C GLU A 41 6.50 -4.35 -19.20
N GLN A 42 6.93 -3.31 -18.47
CA GLN A 42 6.03 -2.52 -17.66
C GLN A 42 6.29 -1.04 -17.88
N PHE A 43 5.26 -0.24 -17.74
CA PHE A 43 5.37 1.22 -17.75
C PHE A 43 4.86 1.77 -16.44
N GLY A 44 5.44 2.86 -15.96
CA GLY A 44 4.99 3.47 -14.71
C GLY A 44 5.97 4.50 -14.18
N ASN A 45 5.76 4.98 -12.97
CA ASN A 45 6.59 6.06 -12.44
C ASN A 45 7.70 5.51 -11.51
N LEU A 46 8.88 6.12 -11.59
CA LEU A 46 9.96 5.94 -10.61
C LEU A 46 10.22 7.30 -9.94
N LYS A 47 10.13 7.36 -8.62
CA LYS A 47 10.47 8.57 -7.86
C LYS A 47 11.97 8.61 -7.61
N ILE A 48 12.68 9.47 -8.33
CA ILE A 48 14.13 9.64 -8.16
C ILE A 48 14.38 10.40 -6.86
N LEU A 49 15.07 9.74 -5.91
CA LEU A 49 15.39 10.31 -4.60
C LEU A 49 16.75 11.00 -4.61
N THR A 50 17.73 10.40 -5.30
CA THR A 50 19.07 10.96 -5.46
C THR A 50 19.64 10.60 -6.82
N GLY A 51 20.58 11.41 -7.31
CA GLY A 51 21.29 11.15 -8.56
C GLY A 51 20.49 11.49 -9.81
N VAL A 52 20.84 10.81 -10.90
CA VAL A 52 20.27 11.02 -12.24
C VAL A 52 20.01 9.64 -12.85
N ILE A 53 18.94 9.51 -13.61
CA ILE A 53 18.57 8.31 -14.38
C ILE A 53 18.48 8.67 -15.86
N LYS A 54 19.01 7.82 -16.74
CA LYS A 54 19.03 8.03 -18.19
C LYS A 54 18.35 6.89 -18.93
N LYS A 55 17.83 7.20 -20.13
CA LYS A 55 17.40 6.17 -21.08
C LYS A 55 18.58 5.24 -21.39
N GLY A 56 18.34 3.93 -21.36
CA GLY A 56 19.33 2.88 -21.54
C GLY A 56 20.01 2.41 -20.25
N ASP A 57 19.81 3.09 -19.12
CA ASP A 57 20.37 2.63 -17.85
C ASP A 57 19.78 1.27 -17.46
N LYS A 58 20.65 0.41 -16.93
CA LYS A 58 20.26 -0.83 -16.26
C LYS A 58 20.11 -0.58 -14.77
N ILE A 59 19.03 -1.07 -14.21
CA ILE A 59 18.65 -0.85 -12.82
C ILE A 59 18.36 -2.17 -12.13
N GLU A 60 18.63 -2.21 -10.83
CA GLU A 60 18.27 -3.32 -9.95
C GLU A 60 17.22 -2.82 -8.95
N ILE A 61 16.07 -3.51 -8.91
CA ILE A 61 14.95 -3.20 -8.03
C ILE A 61 14.86 -4.28 -6.96
N TYR A 62 14.80 -3.87 -5.70
CA TYR A 62 14.81 -4.75 -4.55
C TYR A 62 13.47 -4.71 -3.82
N ALA A 63 12.88 -5.88 -3.64
CA ALA A 63 11.80 -6.12 -2.68
C ALA A 63 12.33 -6.09 -1.24
N GLU A 64 11.45 -5.90 -0.26
CA GLU A 64 11.77 -5.98 1.17
C GLU A 64 12.28 -7.36 1.61
N THR A 65 11.97 -8.41 0.85
CA THR A 65 12.51 -9.78 1.06
C THR A 65 13.94 -9.93 0.59
N GLY A 66 14.46 -8.97 -0.18
CA GLY A 66 15.74 -9.04 -0.85
C GLY A 66 15.68 -9.64 -2.27
N ARG A 67 14.50 -10.06 -2.75
CA ARG A 67 14.35 -10.43 -4.17
C ARG A 67 14.75 -9.25 -5.05
N LYS A 68 15.52 -9.56 -6.09
CA LYS A 68 16.06 -8.57 -7.03
C LYS A 68 15.45 -8.77 -8.42
N PHE A 69 14.93 -7.70 -8.99
CA PHE A 69 14.52 -7.62 -10.39
C PHE A 69 15.52 -6.77 -11.15
N THR A 70 15.91 -7.19 -12.35
CA THR A 70 16.80 -6.41 -13.21
C THR A 70 16.02 -5.88 -14.39
N ALA A 71 16.11 -4.57 -14.65
CA ALA A 71 15.42 -3.92 -15.75
C ALA A 71 16.36 -2.98 -16.52
N THR A 72 16.01 -2.73 -17.78
CA THR A 72 16.59 -1.67 -18.61
C THR A 72 15.55 -0.60 -18.85
N ILE A 73 15.93 0.67 -18.72
CA ILE A 73 15.06 1.81 -19.01
C ILE A 73 15.03 2.03 -20.51
N THR A 74 13.90 1.78 -21.15
CA THR A 74 13.76 1.88 -22.60
C THR A 74 13.16 3.21 -23.04
N LYS A 75 12.42 3.88 -22.18
CA LYS A 75 11.85 5.21 -22.42
C LYS A 75 11.73 6.00 -21.13
N ILE A 76 11.81 7.33 -21.23
CA ILE A 76 11.50 8.26 -20.13
C ILE A 76 10.60 9.36 -20.67
N LYS A 77 9.46 9.61 -20.03
CA LYS A 77 8.60 10.77 -20.27
C LYS A 77 8.67 11.69 -19.05
N GLY A 78 8.93 12.98 -19.29
CA GLY A 78 8.90 14.01 -18.24
C GLY A 78 7.48 14.51 -17.96
N ASP A 79 7.38 15.57 -17.16
CA ASP A 79 6.10 16.18 -16.76
C ASP A 79 5.24 16.71 -17.91
N SER A 80 5.85 17.05 -19.06
CA SER A 80 5.12 17.52 -20.26
C SER A 80 4.65 16.37 -21.17
N ASP A 81 4.76 15.12 -20.73
CA ASP A 81 4.58 13.90 -21.53
C ASP A 81 5.57 13.72 -22.70
N ASP A 82 6.48 14.67 -22.90
CA ASP A 82 7.56 14.57 -23.89
C ASP A 82 8.62 13.56 -23.47
N GLU A 83 9.20 12.87 -24.45
CA GLU A 83 10.32 11.96 -24.21
C GLU A 83 11.57 12.77 -23.84
N VAL A 84 12.13 12.47 -22.66
CA VAL A 84 13.36 13.07 -22.16
C VAL A 84 14.48 12.04 -22.14
N LYS A 85 15.74 12.51 -22.25
CA LYS A 85 16.90 11.60 -22.23
C LYS A 85 17.29 11.17 -20.81
N LEU A 86 16.94 12.00 -19.82
CA LEU A 86 17.30 11.79 -18.42
C LEU A 86 16.35 12.52 -17.49
N LEU A 87 16.31 12.09 -16.25
CA LEU A 87 15.67 12.77 -15.13
C LEU A 87 16.60 12.79 -13.91
N LYS A 88 16.46 13.81 -13.08
CA LYS A 88 17.23 14.03 -11.86
C LYS A 88 16.34 13.90 -10.62
N ALA A 89 16.98 13.82 -9.45
CA ALA A 89 16.27 13.84 -8.18
C ALA A 89 15.32 15.06 -8.07
N GLY A 90 14.10 14.80 -7.63
CA GLY A 90 13.04 15.81 -7.51
C GLY A 90 12.20 16.04 -8.77
N GLU A 91 12.62 15.51 -9.93
CA GLU A 91 11.81 15.53 -11.15
C GLU A 91 10.86 14.33 -11.18
N TYR A 92 9.68 14.52 -11.77
CA TYR A 92 8.71 13.46 -11.99
C TYR A 92 8.77 12.96 -13.43
N GLY A 93 8.45 11.68 -13.61
CA GLY A 93 8.35 11.09 -14.93
C GLY A 93 7.91 9.64 -14.94
N PHE A 94 7.52 9.20 -16.13
CA PHE A 94 7.14 7.84 -16.45
C PHE A 94 8.25 7.14 -17.22
N PHE A 95 8.44 5.87 -16.93
CA PHE A 95 9.50 5.03 -17.44
C PHE A 95 8.88 3.81 -18.10
N ASP A 96 9.34 3.49 -19.30
CA ASP A 96 9.14 2.16 -19.86
C ASP A 96 10.33 1.30 -19.43
N LEU A 97 10.04 0.13 -18.87
CA LEU A 97 11.01 -0.78 -18.28
C LEU A 97 10.91 -2.14 -18.97
N THR A 98 12.06 -2.67 -19.41
CA THR A 98 12.16 -4.05 -19.90
C THR A 98 12.96 -4.88 -18.91
N PHE A 99 12.31 -5.89 -18.34
CA PHE A 99 12.86 -6.79 -17.34
C PHE A 99 13.57 -8.00 -17.96
N THR A 100 14.56 -8.53 -17.27
CA THR A 100 15.27 -9.76 -17.68
C THR A 100 14.46 -11.03 -17.41
N GLU A 101 13.50 -10.95 -16.49
CA GLU A 101 12.56 -12.01 -16.11
C GLU A 101 11.15 -11.42 -15.99
N ASP A 102 10.11 -12.26 -15.98
CA ASP A 102 8.74 -11.80 -15.74
C ASP A 102 8.58 -11.30 -14.29
N PRO A 103 8.46 -9.98 -14.07
CA PRO A 103 8.36 -9.40 -12.74
C PRO A 103 6.98 -9.63 -12.08
N GLY A 104 6.00 -10.16 -12.81
CA GLY A 104 4.64 -10.47 -12.33
C GLY A 104 4.50 -11.85 -11.67
N THR A 105 5.56 -12.65 -11.61
CA THR A 105 5.52 -14.04 -11.12
C THR A 105 6.23 -14.22 -9.78
N GLY A 106 5.84 -15.24 -9.01
CA GLY A 106 6.45 -15.60 -7.73
C GLY A 106 5.78 -14.95 -6.50
N LYS A 107 6.34 -15.21 -5.31
CA LYS A 107 5.78 -14.71 -4.04
C LYS A 107 5.94 -13.19 -3.89
N ASP A 108 7.05 -12.66 -4.38
CA ASP A 108 7.29 -11.23 -4.48
C ASP A 108 7.20 -10.86 -5.95
N TYR A 109 6.03 -10.42 -6.42
CA TYR A 109 5.94 -9.74 -7.71
C TYR A 109 6.33 -8.26 -7.54
N LEU A 110 6.72 -7.63 -8.63
CA LEU A 110 7.11 -6.22 -8.62
C LEU A 110 5.92 -5.33 -8.30
N ARG A 111 6.07 -4.45 -7.30
CA ARG A 111 5.03 -3.53 -6.85
C ARG A 111 5.59 -2.18 -6.41
N ALA A 112 4.68 -1.22 -6.25
CA ALA A 112 5.00 0.10 -5.72
C ALA A 112 5.68 0.03 -4.34
N GLY A 113 6.61 0.93 -4.08
CA GLY A 113 7.36 1.05 -2.84
C GLY A 113 8.73 0.37 -2.83
N TYR A 114 9.01 -0.53 -3.79
CA TYR A 114 10.32 -1.17 -3.91
C TYR A 114 11.43 -0.16 -4.24
N LYS A 115 12.66 -0.48 -3.83
CA LYS A 115 13.81 0.42 -3.98
C LYS A 115 14.61 0.07 -5.23
N ALA A 116 14.88 1.06 -6.07
CA ALA A 116 15.62 0.90 -7.31
C ALA A 116 16.99 1.59 -7.21
N TYR A 117 18.02 0.93 -7.74
CA TYR A 117 19.40 1.39 -7.73
C TYR A 117 20.06 1.15 -9.09
N SER A 118 21.19 1.81 -9.33
CA SER A 118 22.06 1.52 -10.47
C SER A 118 22.54 0.06 -10.44
N LEU A 119 22.69 -0.57 -11.61
CA LEU A 119 23.22 -1.93 -11.73
C LEU A 119 24.54 -2.11 -10.96
N GLY A 120 24.62 -3.15 -10.13
CA GLY A 120 25.81 -3.50 -9.35
C GLY A 120 25.90 -2.79 -8.01
N TYR A 121 24.94 -1.91 -7.68
CA TYR A 121 24.83 -1.33 -6.35
C TYR A 121 24.51 -2.42 -5.33
N LYS A 122 25.15 -2.37 -4.15
CA LYS A 122 24.92 -3.33 -3.06
C LYS A 122 24.16 -2.64 -1.93
N PRO A 123 22.81 -2.63 -1.97
CA PRO A 123 22.04 -1.99 -0.92
C PRO A 123 22.09 -2.80 0.38
N ASN A 124 21.90 -2.11 1.50
CA ASN A 124 21.66 -2.75 2.78
C ASN A 124 20.20 -3.28 2.82
N ILE A 125 20.02 -4.57 2.52
CA ILE A 125 18.69 -5.21 2.50
C ILE A 125 17.99 -5.13 3.87
N ALA A 126 18.75 -5.21 4.98
CA ALA A 126 18.16 -5.07 6.31
C ALA A 126 17.55 -3.67 6.51
N SER A 127 18.18 -2.63 5.96
CA SER A 127 17.62 -1.27 5.97
C SER A 127 16.36 -1.16 5.12
N ILE A 128 16.32 -1.77 3.92
CA ILE A 128 15.11 -1.78 3.08
C ILE A 128 13.95 -2.45 3.81
N LYS A 129 14.22 -3.59 4.45
CA LYS A 129 13.22 -4.32 5.24
C LYS A 129 12.74 -3.48 6.44
N ALA A 130 13.65 -2.84 7.16
CA ALA A 130 13.31 -1.98 8.29
C ALA A 130 12.48 -0.76 7.86
N ASP A 131 12.82 -0.12 6.74
CA ASP A 131 12.06 1.00 6.17
C ASP A 131 10.66 0.57 5.76
N ALA A 132 10.51 -0.60 5.16
CA ALA A 132 9.21 -1.17 4.77
C ALA A 132 8.34 -1.44 6.02
N GLU A 133 8.91 -2.08 7.05
CA GLU A 133 8.21 -2.35 8.32
C GLU A 133 7.82 -1.05 9.04
N ALA A 134 8.68 -0.02 9.01
CA ALA A 134 8.39 1.29 9.57
C ALA A 134 7.22 1.97 8.84
N LYS A 135 7.18 1.90 7.49
CA LYS A 135 6.04 2.42 6.70
C LYS A 135 4.74 1.68 7.03
N VAL A 136 4.79 0.35 7.13
CA VAL A 136 3.64 -0.47 7.53
C VAL A 136 3.16 -0.05 8.92
N THR A 137 4.06 -0.03 9.90
CA THR A 137 3.77 0.35 11.29
C THR A 137 3.18 1.74 11.40
N ALA A 138 3.69 2.72 10.65
CA ALA A 138 3.16 4.09 10.63
C ALA A 138 1.74 4.19 10.03
N SER A 139 1.34 3.24 9.19
CA SER A 139 -0.01 3.19 8.61
C SER A 139 -1.06 2.50 9.48
N VAL A 140 -0.62 1.75 10.51
CA VAL A 140 -1.51 1.00 11.40
C VAL A 140 -2.31 1.96 12.26
N ASN A 141 -3.63 1.82 12.20
CA ASN A 141 -4.56 2.57 13.04
C ASN A 141 -5.51 1.66 13.84
N PHE A 142 -5.40 0.35 13.68
CA PHE A 142 -6.06 -0.65 14.51
C PHE A 142 -5.10 -1.77 14.90
N LYS A 143 -5.09 -2.14 16.18
CA LYS A 143 -4.30 -3.27 16.71
C LYS A 143 -5.21 -4.13 17.56
N SER A 144 -5.07 -5.45 17.48
CA SER A 144 -5.82 -6.40 18.32
C SER A 144 -5.02 -7.69 18.48
N THR A 145 -5.41 -8.51 19.44
CA THR A 145 -5.13 -9.94 19.46
C THR A 145 -6.30 -10.70 18.83
N LEU A 146 -6.07 -11.32 17.68
CA LEU A 146 -7.03 -12.18 16.97
C LEU A 146 -6.67 -13.65 17.21
N ASP A 147 -7.52 -14.38 17.93
CA ASP A 147 -7.29 -15.78 18.33
C ASP A 147 -5.92 -16.04 18.97
N GLY A 148 -5.49 -15.13 19.83
CA GLY A 148 -4.19 -15.22 20.50
C GLY A 148 -2.99 -14.77 19.65
N LYS A 149 -3.19 -14.35 18.40
CA LYS A 149 -2.13 -13.82 17.52
C LYS A 149 -2.27 -12.31 17.34
N PRO A 150 -1.16 -11.55 17.18
CA PRO A 150 -1.23 -10.15 16.81
C PRO A 150 -1.96 -9.95 15.48
N PHE A 151 -2.82 -8.93 15.41
CA PHE A 151 -3.48 -8.48 14.20
C PHE A 151 -3.34 -6.96 14.10
N ARG A 152 -2.83 -6.48 12.97
CA ARG A 152 -2.65 -5.05 12.68
C ARG A 152 -3.48 -4.69 11.45
N GLY A 153 -4.30 -3.65 11.60
CA GLY A 153 -5.18 -3.15 10.56
C GLY A 153 -4.93 -1.67 10.25
N LYS A 154 -5.23 -1.30 9.01
CA LYS A 154 -5.32 0.10 8.58
C LYS A 154 -6.68 0.39 7.97
N VAL A 155 -7.19 1.58 8.26
CA VAL A 155 -8.32 2.20 7.56
C VAL A 155 -8.09 2.16 6.04
N THR A 156 -9.06 1.60 5.33
CA THR A 156 -9.08 1.57 3.86
C THR A 156 -9.55 2.92 3.30
N TYR A 157 -9.47 3.10 1.97
CA TYR A 157 -10.00 4.30 1.33
C TYR A 157 -11.50 4.48 1.63
N LYS A 158 -11.86 5.62 2.24
CA LYS A 158 -13.20 5.91 2.79
C LYS A 158 -13.71 4.88 3.81
N GLY A 159 -12.81 4.06 4.36
CA GLY A 159 -13.11 3.04 5.36
C GLY A 159 -13.62 3.60 6.68
N ALA A 160 -13.31 4.86 6.99
CA ALA A 160 -13.82 5.60 8.14
C ALA A 160 -14.69 6.78 7.69
N SER A 161 -16.01 6.55 7.66
CA SER A 161 -16.95 7.51 7.09
C SER A 161 -18.25 7.51 7.88
N TYR A 162 -18.78 8.70 8.17
CA TYR A 162 -20.06 8.91 8.83
C TYR A 162 -21.05 9.58 7.90
N TRP A 163 -22.12 8.88 7.54
CA TRP A 163 -23.22 9.41 6.75
C TRP A 163 -24.37 9.78 7.66
N ARG A 164 -24.54 11.08 7.97
CA ARG A 164 -25.57 11.57 8.90
C ARG A 164 -26.99 11.35 8.39
N LYS A 165 -27.19 11.29 7.07
CA LYS A 165 -28.49 11.05 6.42
C LYS A 165 -28.52 9.74 5.62
N GLY A 166 -27.47 8.92 5.71
CA GLY A 166 -27.33 7.70 4.91
C GLY A 166 -26.94 7.94 3.45
N VAL A 167 -27.00 6.88 2.66
CA VAL A 167 -26.69 6.83 1.23
C VAL A 167 -27.95 6.42 0.46
N LYS A 168 -28.35 7.26 -0.51
CA LYS A 168 -29.55 7.07 -1.33
C LYS A 168 -29.49 5.74 -2.08
N ASN A 169 -30.62 5.03 -2.14
CA ASN A 169 -30.75 3.72 -2.81
C ASN A 169 -29.81 2.60 -2.30
N LEU A 170 -29.11 2.80 -1.18
CA LEU A 170 -28.23 1.79 -0.58
C LEU A 170 -28.57 1.58 0.89
N LEU A 171 -28.49 2.65 1.68
CA LEU A 171 -28.73 2.61 3.12
C LEU A 171 -29.18 4.00 3.60
N GLU A 172 -30.48 4.26 3.54
CA GLU A 172 -31.08 5.58 3.82
C GLU A 172 -31.32 5.81 5.33
N LYS A 173 -30.35 5.43 6.15
CA LYS A 173 -30.34 5.71 7.60
C LYS A 173 -28.94 6.16 8.04
N PRO A 174 -28.82 6.92 9.14
CA PRO A 174 -27.51 7.36 9.64
C PRO A 174 -26.64 6.17 10.03
N TYR A 175 -25.39 6.15 9.56
CA TYR A 175 -24.43 5.12 9.96
C TYR A 175 -22.98 5.59 9.89
N LEU A 176 -22.16 5.09 10.83
CA LEU A 176 -20.70 5.21 10.81
C LEU A 176 -20.13 3.88 10.33
N GLN A 177 -19.34 3.90 9.26
CA GLN A 177 -18.53 2.75 8.85
C GLN A 177 -17.11 2.91 9.36
N LEU A 178 -16.57 1.82 9.90
CA LEU A 178 -15.16 1.63 10.19
C LEU A 178 -14.69 0.36 9.50
N GLN A 179 -13.68 0.48 8.65
CA GLN A 179 -13.13 -0.63 7.90
C GLN A 179 -11.62 -0.69 8.06
N PHE A 180 -11.10 -1.80 8.57
CA PHE A 180 -9.68 -2.05 8.82
C PHE A 180 -9.22 -3.29 8.04
N ARG A 181 -8.33 -3.08 7.07
CA ARG A 181 -7.68 -4.16 6.32
C ARG A 181 -6.37 -4.55 7.00
N ALA A 182 -6.08 -5.84 7.07
CA ALA A 182 -4.79 -6.37 7.51
C ALA A 182 -3.63 -5.70 6.75
N VAL A 183 -2.53 -5.45 7.44
CA VAL A 183 -1.30 -4.90 6.83
C VAL A 183 -0.16 -5.90 6.77
N ASP A 184 -0.33 -7.05 7.43
CA ASP A 184 0.68 -8.09 7.58
C ASP A 184 0.47 -9.17 6.51
N GLU A 185 1.09 -8.99 5.35
CA GLU A 185 1.06 -9.99 4.27
C GLU A 185 1.53 -11.36 4.77
N PRO A 186 0.92 -12.48 4.32
CA PRO A 186 -0.09 -12.57 3.26
C PRO A 186 -1.54 -12.40 3.73
N ASP A 187 -1.78 -11.98 4.98
CA ASP A 187 -3.13 -11.78 5.50
C ASP A 187 -3.83 -10.63 4.76
N ASP A 188 -4.94 -10.93 4.09
CA ASP A 188 -5.74 -9.94 3.36
C ASP A 188 -7.11 -9.68 4.01
N ARG A 189 -7.34 -10.22 5.22
CA ARG A 189 -8.61 -10.09 5.93
C ARG A 189 -8.95 -8.64 6.24
N ASN A 190 -10.25 -8.36 6.21
CA ASN A 190 -10.79 -7.01 6.36
C ASN A 190 -11.96 -7.01 7.35
N LEU A 191 -11.84 -6.21 8.40
CA LEU A 191 -12.89 -5.98 9.40
C LEU A 191 -13.69 -4.74 9.03
N THR A 192 -14.97 -4.91 8.71
CA THR A 192 -15.93 -3.83 8.44
C THR A 192 -16.99 -3.82 9.53
N ILE A 193 -17.18 -2.67 10.16
CA ILE A 193 -18.18 -2.43 11.20
C ILE A 193 -19.04 -1.26 10.75
N GLN A 194 -20.35 -1.45 10.72
CA GLN A 194 -21.32 -0.38 10.48
C GLN A 194 -22.14 -0.17 11.73
N ILE A 195 -22.02 1.01 12.34
CA ILE A 195 -22.78 1.41 13.52
C ILE A 195 -23.96 2.25 13.05
N PHE A 196 -25.18 1.81 13.35
CA PHE A 196 -26.41 2.53 12.98
C PHE A 196 -26.77 3.53 14.07
N TYR A 197 -27.24 4.70 13.65
CA TYR A 197 -27.57 5.81 14.55
C TYR A 197 -26.47 6.10 15.57
N PRO A 198 -25.20 6.27 15.13
CA PRO A 198 -24.08 6.48 16.04
C PRO A 198 -24.24 7.81 16.79
N LYS A 199 -23.84 7.82 18.05
CA LYS A 199 -23.67 9.04 18.84
C LYS A 199 -22.33 9.68 18.48
N GLU A 200 -22.35 11.00 18.26
CA GLU A 200 -21.15 11.82 18.06
C GLU A 200 -20.46 12.16 19.40
N SER A 201 -20.28 11.14 20.24
CA SER A 201 -19.72 11.23 21.59
C SER A 201 -19.14 9.88 22.00
N VAL A 202 -18.57 9.81 23.21
CA VAL A 202 -18.24 8.53 23.84
C VAL A 202 -19.51 7.68 23.95
N ALA A 203 -19.44 6.43 23.49
CA ALA A 203 -20.56 5.51 23.44
C ALA A 203 -20.11 4.06 23.24
N LYS A 204 -20.85 3.12 23.83
CA LYS A 204 -20.67 1.68 23.62
C LYS A 204 -21.81 1.13 22.77
N TYR A 205 -21.45 0.28 21.82
CA TYR A 205 -22.33 -0.36 20.85
C TYR A 205 -22.20 -1.89 21.00
N THR A 206 -23.33 -2.59 20.86
CA THR A 206 -23.38 -4.06 20.83
C THR A 206 -24.07 -4.54 19.57
N ALA A 207 -24.27 -5.85 19.41
CA ALA A 207 -24.87 -6.43 18.20
C ALA A 207 -26.23 -5.83 17.78
N LYS A 208 -26.96 -5.19 18.71
CA LYS A 208 -28.21 -4.48 18.41
C LYS A 208 -27.99 -3.17 17.61
N ASP A 209 -26.83 -2.54 17.75
CA ASP A 209 -26.54 -1.21 17.21
C ASP A 209 -25.72 -1.26 15.92
N MET A 210 -25.13 -2.43 15.60
CA MET A 210 -24.17 -2.53 14.51
C MET A 210 -24.36 -3.77 13.65
N GLU A 211 -23.77 -3.73 12.46
CA GLU A 211 -23.49 -4.87 11.57
C GLU A 211 -21.97 -5.02 11.46
N VAL A 212 -21.49 -6.26 11.46
CA VAL A 212 -20.05 -6.55 11.41
C VAL A 212 -19.80 -7.64 10.39
N ASN A 213 -18.77 -7.44 9.56
CA ASN A 213 -18.22 -8.42 8.65
C ASN A 213 -16.70 -8.45 8.81
N PHE A 214 -16.14 -9.63 9.02
CA PHE A 214 -14.71 -9.90 8.98
C PHE A 214 -14.47 -11.01 7.97
N SER A 215 -13.83 -10.68 6.85
CA SER A 215 -13.70 -11.60 5.72
C SER A 215 -12.36 -11.49 5.00
N GLY A 216 -11.93 -12.57 4.37
CA GLY A 216 -10.71 -12.65 3.59
C GLY A 216 -9.96 -13.95 3.88
N THR A 217 -8.65 -13.93 3.66
CA THR A 217 -7.75 -15.07 3.73
C THR A 217 -6.58 -14.72 4.66
N ALA A 218 -6.25 -15.62 5.57
CA ALA A 218 -5.09 -15.42 6.45
C ALA A 218 -3.75 -15.71 5.75
N ASP A 219 -3.80 -16.44 4.63
CA ASP A 219 -2.65 -16.98 3.90
C ASP A 219 -2.49 -16.42 2.48
N GLY A 220 -3.36 -15.48 2.07
CA GLY A 220 -3.38 -14.88 0.73
C GLY A 220 -3.97 -15.79 -0.35
N ASN A 221 -4.46 -16.99 0.00
CA ASN A 221 -5.04 -17.91 -0.97
C ASN A 221 -6.56 -17.73 -1.05
N THR A 222 -7.04 -17.20 -2.17
CA THR A 222 -8.46 -16.90 -2.39
C THR A 222 -9.39 -18.10 -2.24
N THR A 223 -8.91 -19.34 -2.40
CA THR A 223 -9.73 -20.54 -2.16
C THR A 223 -10.05 -20.75 -0.68
N ASN A 224 -9.28 -20.15 0.21
CA ASN A 224 -9.39 -20.23 1.66
C ASN A 224 -10.10 -19.00 2.24
N THR A 225 -10.93 -18.32 1.45
CA THR A 225 -11.67 -17.14 1.89
C THR A 225 -12.71 -17.54 2.93
N GLU A 226 -12.66 -16.90 4.09
CA GLU A 226 -13.62 -17.09 5.17
C GLU A 226 -14.40 -15.79 5.42
N MET A 227 -15.58 -15.93 6.04
CA MET A 227 -16.44 -14.80 6.39
C MET A 227 -17.07 -15.02 7.77
N TYR A 228 -16.94 -14.03 8.64
CA TYR A 228 -17.43 -14.02 10.01
C TYR A 228 -18.17 -12.72 10.27
N GLY A 229 -19.22 -12.75 11.07
CA GLY A 229 -19.99 -11.53 11.29
C GLY A 229 -21.42 -11.74 11.75
N PHE A 230 -22.16 -10.66 11.72
CA PHE A 230 -23.60 -10.64 12.00
C PHE A 230 -24.22 -9.39 11.38
N VAL A 231 -25.46 -9.53 10.92
CA VAL A 231 -26.26 -8.39 10.47
C VAL A 231 -26.90 -7.67 11.65
N ASN A 232 -27.25 -6.40 11.44
CA ASN A 232 -27.78 -5.56 12.51
C ASN A 232 -28.94 -6.19 13.28
N GLY A 233 -28.77 -6.28 14.61
CA GLY A 233 -29.80 -6.83 15.51
C GLY A 233 -29.95 -8.35 15.49
N LYS A 234 -29.15 -9.08 14.69
CA LYS A 234 -29.28 -10.55 14.52
C LYS A 234 -28.03 -11.33 14.94
N GLY A 235 -27.22 -10.81 15.86
CA GLY A 235 -26.04 -11.48 16.40
C GLY A 235 -26.25 -12.03 17.81
N ASN A 236 -26.01 -13.33 18.02
CA ASN A 236 -25.79 -13.90 19.36
C ASN A 236 -24.28 -13.93 19.65
N THR A 237 -23.75 -12.80 20.09
CA THR A 237 -22.32 -12.55 20.31
C THR A 237 -22.08 -11.54 21.43
N ASP A 238 -20.92 -11.63 22.08
CA ASP A 238 -20.37 -10.62 23.01
C ASP A 238 -19.58 -9.49 22.31
N PHE A 239 -19.51 -9.51 20.97
CA PHE A 239 -18.82 -8.49 20.18
C PHE A 239 -19.36 -7.10 20.48
N SER A 240 -18.46 -6.21 20.87
CA SER A 240 -18.77 -4.83 21.22
C SER A 240 -17.72 -3.87 20.68
N LEU A 241 -18.18 -2.65 20.42
CA LEU A 241 -17.32 -1.53 20.06
C LEU A 241 -17.60 -0.38 21.03
N GLU A 242 -16.56 0.23 21.57
CA GLU A 242 -16.65 1.44 22.36
C GLU A 242 -15.90 2.57 21.67
N ILE A 243 -16.59 3.66 21.34
CA ILE A 243 -15.96 4.93 20.98
C ILE A 243 -15.54 5.58 22.29
N THR A 244 -14.23 5.73 22.50
CA THR A 244 -13.63 6.31 23.71
C THR A 244 -13.25 7.78 23.51
N LYS A 245 -13.15 8.24 22.26
CA LYS A 245 -12.94 9.64 21.90
C LYS A 245 -13.73 9.97 20.65
N TRP A 246 -14.43 11.11 20.67
CA TRP A 246 -15.01 11.74 19.49
C TRP A 246 -14.65 13.21 19.48
N GLN A 247 -13.87 13.65 18.51
CA GLN A 247 -13.43 15.03 18.37
C GLN A 247 -13.89 15.57 17.02
N LYS A 248 -14.85 16.48 17.03
CA LYS A 248 -15.24 17.22 15.83
C LYS A 248 -14.09 18.15 15.41
N ILE A 249 -13.67 18.07 14.16
CA ILE A 249 -12.64 18.95 13.58
C ILE A 249 -13.29 20.01 12.69
N SER A 250 -14.28 19.61 11.88
CA SER A 250 -15.07 20.52 11.05
C SER A 250 -16.48 19.96 10.84
N SER A 251 -17.27 20.57 9.96
CA SER A 251 -18.55 19.99 9.53
C SER A 251 -18.37 18.72 8.70
N LYS A 252 -17.19 18.49 8.09
CA LYS A 252 -16.92 17.37 7.19
C LYS A 252 -15.89 16.38 7.73
N LYS A 253 -15.36 16.60 8.93
CA LYS A 253 -14.32 15.77 9.53
C LYS A 253 -14.45 15.63 11.04
N ALA A 254 -14.17 14.44 11.53
CA ALA A 254 -13.97 14.14 12.95
C ALA A 254 -12.73 13.26 13.14
N ILE A 255 -12.20 13.21 14.36
CA ILE A 255 -11.20 12.23 14.79
C ILE A 255 -11.84 11.37 15.88
N ILE A 256 -11.76 10.05 15.73
CA ILE A 256 -12.30 9.10 16.70
C ILE A 256 -11.21 8.15 17.22
N SER A 257 -11.46 7.58 18.39
CA SER A 257 -10.67 6.46 18.93
C SER A 257 -11.59 5.54 19.70
N GLY A 258 -11.20 4.29 19.86
CA GLY A 258 -12.07 3.31 20.48
C GLY A 258 -11.46 1.94 20.66
N LYS A 259 -12.30 1.05 21.18
CA LYS A 259 -11.96 -0.32 21.54
C LYS A 259 -12.91 -1.29 20.87
N ILE A 260 -12.40 -2.47 20.52
CA ILE A 260 -13.15 -3.58 19.92
C ILE A 260 -12.80 -4.86 20.67
N SER A 261 -13.81 -5.65 21.03
CA SER A 261 -13.59 -6.97 21.62
C SER A 261 -14.80 -7.87 21.46
N GLY A 262 -14.55 -9.17 21.43
CA GLY A 262 -15.57 -10.22 21.44
C GLY A 262 -15.46 -11.16 20.25
N GLU A 263 -16.42 -12.06 20.13
CA GLU A 263 -16.40 -13.19 19.21
C GLU A 263 -17.23 -12.92 17.95
N LEU A 264 -16.65 -13.09 16.77
CA LEU A 264 -17.39 -13.20 15.52
C LEU A 264 -17.57 -14.67 15.14
N LYS A 265 -18.79 -15.04 14.78
CA LYS A 265 -19.11 -16.38 14.30
C LYS A 265 -19.07 -16.43 12.79
N GLU A 266 -18.66 -17.57 12.27
CA GLU A 266 -18.68 -17.86 10.83
C GLU A 266 -20.07 -17.63 10.24
N VAL A 267 -20.15 -16.90 9.13
CA VAL A 267 -21.40 -16.68 8.39
C VAL A 267 -21.66 -17.89 7.51
N LYS A 268 -22.69 -18.68 7.85
CA LYS A 268 -23.17 -19.78 7.00
C LYS A 268 -24.53 -19.47 6.40
N LEU A 269 -24.67 -19.78 5.11
CA LEU A 269 -25.97 -19.79 4.43
C LEU A 269 -26.90 -20.87 5.00
N LEU A 270 -26.35 -22.01 5.44
CA LEU A 270 -27.08 -23.12 6.06
C LEU A 270 -26.23 -23.79 7.16
N GLY A 271 -26.86 -24.14 8.29
CA GLY A 271 -26.26 -24.88 9.40
C GLY A 271 -25.70 -24.02 10.54
N THR A 272 -25.22 -24.68 11.60
CA THR A 272 -24.66 -24.02 12.79
C THR A 272 -23.22 -23.54 12.50
N PRO A 273 -22.87 -22.29 12.82
CA PRO A 273 -21.47 -21.81 12.76
C PRO A 273 -20.57 -22.73 13.58
N LYS A 274 -19.46 -23.19 12.99
CA LYS A 274 -18.51 -24.09 13.68
C LYS A 274 -17.24 -23.36 14.07
N LEU A 275 -16.86 -22.35 13.29
CA LEU A 275 -15.68 -21.55 13.52
C LEU A 275 -16.05 -20.19 14.13
N LYS A 276 -15.10 -19.64 14.88
CA LYS A 276 -15.23 -18.37 15.55
C LYS A 276 -13.87 -17.67 15.59
N HIS A 277 -13.91 -16.35 15.46
CA HIS A 277 -12.77 -15.48 15.62
C HIS A 277 -12.99 -14.60 16.83
N ARG A 278 -12.02 -14.51 17.73
CA ARG A 278 -12.08 -13.63 18.90
C ARG A 278 -11.12 -12.47 18.74
N PHE A 279 -11.67 -11.26 18.75
CA PHE A 279 -10.92 -10.03 18.95
C PHE A 279 -10.77 -9.78 20.44
N SER A 280 -9.53 -9.67 20.91
CA SER A 280 -9.19 -9.25 22.25
C SER A 280 -8.32 -7.99 22.18
N ASP A 281 -8.50 -7.10 23.15
CA ASP A 281 -7.72 -5.87 23.30
C ASP A 281 -7.60 -5.05 22.01
N GLY A 282 -8.68 -5.04 21.21
CA GLY A 282 -8.74 -4.27 19.98
C GLY A 282 -8.76 -2.77 20.30
N ILE A 283 -7.85 -2.01 19.70
CA ILE A 283 -7.70 -0.56 19.91
C ILE A 283 -7.52 0.09 18.54
N PHE A 284 -8.30 1.14 18.27
CA PHE A 284 -8.03 2.07 17.18
C PHE A 284 -7.86 3.49 17.71
N GLU A 285 -6.87 4.21 17.19
CA GLU A 285 -6.48 5.53 17.69
C GLU A 285 -6.42 6.55 16.56
N ASN A 286 -6.89 7.76 16.86
CA ASN A 286 -6.82 8.92 15.98
C ASN A 286 -7.27 8.65 14.53
N VAL A 287 -8.33 7.86 14.36
CA VAL A 287 -8.91 7.58 13.04
C VAL A 287 -9.64 8.84 12.56
N GLU A 288 -9.19 9.40 11.43
CA GLU A 288 -9.90 10.47 10.74
C GLU A 288 -11.16 9.91 10.07
N VAL A 289 -12.30 10.52 10.37
CA VAL A 289 -13.62 10.16 9.83
C VAL A 289 -14.09 11.27 8.90
N GLU A 290 -14.42 10.91 7.67
CA GLU A 290 -15.12 11.81 6.74
C GLU A 290 -16.61 11.90 7.12
N VAL A 291 -17.16 13.11 7.22
CA VAL A 291 -18.55 13.34 7.64
C VAL A 291 -19.37 13.89 6.48
N PHE A 292 -20.38 13.12 6.08
CA PHE A 292 -21.34 13.47 5.05
C PHE A 292 -22.63 13.96 5.71
N ASN A 293 -22.91 15.26 5.55
CA ASN A 293 -24.08 15.92 6.16
C ASN A 293 -25.36 15.78 5.34
N GLU A 294 -25.22 15.57 4.03
CA GLU A 294 -26.34 15.42 3.11
C GLU A 294 -26.58 13.94 2.78
N VAL A 295 -27.76 13.66 2.21
CA VAL A 295 -28.02 12.35 1.60
C VAL A 295 -27.04 12.17 0.46
N TYR A 296 -26.17 11.18 0.56
CA TYR A 296 -25.15 10.94 -0.45
C TYR A 296 -25.76 10.16 -1.62
N ASP A 297 -25.63 10.67 -2.85
CA ASP A 297 -26.09 10.01 -4.07
C ASP A 297 -24.89 9.46 -4.85
N LEU A 298 -24.78 8.13 -4.94
CA LEU A 298 -23.69 7.44 -5.65
C LEU A 298 -23.72 7.70 -7.17
N LYS A 299 -24.83 8.20 -7.73
CA LYS A 299 -25.00 8.44 -9.17
C LYS A 299 -24.57 9.83 -9.63
N VAL A 300 -24.33 10.76 -8.70
CA VAL A 300 -23.90 12.11 -9.04
C VAL A 300 -22.37 12.15 -8.99
N LYS A 301 -21.74 12.01 -10.17
CA LYS A 301 -20.33 12.37 -10.40
C LYS A 301 -20.24 13.82 -10.81
#